data_AF-A0A556PTV2-F1
#
_entry.id   AF-A0A556PTV2-F1
#
_cell.length_a   1.000
_cell.length_b   1.000
_cell.length_c   1.000
_cell.angle_alpha   90.00
_cell.angle_beta   90.00
_cell.angle_gamma   90.00
#
_symmetry.space_group_name_H-M   'P 1'
#
loop_
_entity.id
_entity.type
_entity.pdbx_description
1 polymer ?
#
loop_
_entity_poly.entity_id
_entity_poly.type
_entity_poly.pdbx_seq_one_letter_code
_entity_poly.pdbx_strand_id
1 'polypeptide(L)'
;MDHYTRHVDEWRNETREVLQSKVDELKLLGYHGVNEEEIWACLLAKVWKKEKRLRLHQVIQDILHLSGSTYMSYLTVEAQEQANTDDLFQQIGSLEIATEEG
;
A
#
# COMPACT_ATOMS: atom_id res chain seq x y z
N MET A 1 29.41 -0.22 -12.14
CA MET A 1 28.05 0.31 -11.95
C MET A 1 27.14 -0.91 -12.02
N ASP A 2 26.49 -1.30 -10.92
CA ASP A 2 25.65 -2.51 -10.92
C ASP A 2 24.40 -2.24 -11.78
N HIS A 3 24.41 -2.65 -13.04
CA HIS A 3 23.32 -2.43 -14.02
C HIS A 3 22.09 -3.34 -13.79
N TYR A 4 21.92 -3.87 -12.58
CA TYR A 4 20.91 -4.89 -12.27
C TYR A 4 19.81 -4.40 -11.32
N THR A 5 19.92 -3.18 -10.79
CA THR A 5 18.82 -2.56 -10.02
C THR A 5 17.88 -1.82 -10.96
N ARG A 6 16.58 -2.03 -10.76
CA ARG A 6 15.49 -1.38 -11.50
C ARG A 6 14.51 -0.79 -10.52
N HIS A 7 13.68 0.14 -10.96
CA HIS A 7 12.59 0.61 -10.11
C HIS A 7 11.69 -0.59 -9.73
N VAL A 8 11.22 -0.64 -8.49
CA VAL A 8 10.41 -1.75 -7.98
C VAL A 8 9.21 -2.06 -8.88
N ASP A 9 8.55 -1.04 -9.44
CA ASP A 9 7.40 -1.21 -10.34
C ASP A 9 7.75 -1.97 -11.64
N GLU A 10 9.01 -1.96 -12.06
CA GLU A 10 9.46 -2.72 -13.23
C GLU A 10 9.47 -4.23 -12.97
N TRP A 11 9.43 -4.67 -11.70
CA TRP A 11 9.42 -6.08 -11.30
C TRP A 11 8.01 -6.63 -11.06
N ARG A 12 6.96 -5.84 -11.35
CA ARG A 12 5.59 -6.17 -10.98
C ARG A 12 5.07 -7.44 -11.64
N ASN A 13 5.46 -7.68 -12.88
CA ASN A 13 5.07 -8.89 -13.61
C ASN A 13 5.79 -10.13 -13.07
N GLU A 14 7.10 -10.00 -12.79
CA GLU A 14 7.95 -11.09 -12.29
C GLU A 14 7.65 -11.49 -10.84
N THR A 15 7.03 -10.60 -10.06
CA THR A 15 6.72 -10.82 -8.65
C THR A 15 5.28 -11.21 -8.38
N ARG A 16 4.44 -11.30 -9.42
CA ARG A 16 3.00 -11.56 -9.30
C ARG A 16 2.68 -12.83 -8.52
N GLU A 17 3.34 -13.95 -8.83
CA GLU A 17 3.09 -15.22 -8.13
C GLU A 17 3.46 -15.14 -6.64
N VAL A 18 4.51 -14.38 -6.31
CA VAL A 18 4.96 -14.16 -4.93
C VAL A 18 3.98 -13.26 -4.19
N LEU A 19 3.45 -12.21 -4.84
CA LEU A 19 2.41 -11.35 -4.28
C LEU A 19 1.14 -12.13 -3.99
N GLN A 20 0.69 -12.97 -4.93
CA GLN A 20 -0.48 -13.82 -4.73
C GLN A 20 -0.27 -14.77 -3.54
N SER A 21 0.91 -15.39 -3.41
CA SER A 21 1.23 -16.22 -2.25
C SER A 21 1.15 -15.44 -0.93
N LYS A 22 1.58 -14.17 -0.90
CA LYS A 22 1.48 -13.31 0.29
C LYS A 22 0.04 -12.88 0.58
N VAL A 23 -0.77 -12.62 -0.45
CA VAL A 23 -2.21 -12.38 -0.31
C VAL A 23 -2.86 -13.56 0.40
N ASP A 24 -2.61 -14.78 -0.06
CA ASP A 24 -3.22 -15.98 0.51
C ASP A 24 -2.77 -16.22 1.97
N GLU A 25 -1.50 -15.95 2.28
CA GLU A 25 -1.00 -15.97 3.66
C GLU A 25 -1.71 -14.96 4.56
N LEU A 26 -1.83 -13.70 4.12
CA LEU A 26 -2.51 -12.65 4.90
C LEU A 26 -4.01 -12.96 5.07
N LYS A 27 -4.67 -13.52 4.06
CA LYS A 27 -6.05 -14.00 4.18
C LYS A 27 -6.18 -15.11 5.23
N LEU A 28 -5.22 -16.04 5.27
CA LEU A 28 -5.19 -17.09 6.29
C LEU A 28 -5.01 -16.53 7.71
N LEU A 29 -4.31 -15.39 7.84
CA LEU A 29 -4.16 -14.65 9.09
C LEU A 29 -5.39 -13.78 9.46
N GLY A 30 -6.43 -13.76 8.63
CA GLY A 30 -7.69 -13.05 8.88
C GLY A 30 -7.87 -11.73 8.12
N TYR A 31 -6.93 -11.34 7.26
CA TYR A 31 -7.04 -10.13 6.44
C TYR A 31 -7.81 -10.41 5.15
N HIS A 32 -9.11 -10.69 5.23
CA HIS A 32 -9.89 -11.18 4.08
C HIS A 32 -9.97 -10.24 2.87
N GLY A 33 -9.85 -8.93 3.08
CA GLY A 33 -9.92 -7.92 2.02
C GLY A 33 -8.64 -7.70 1.22
N VAL A 34 -7.51 -8.25 1.68
CA VAL A 34 -6.19 -7.98 1.10
C VAL A 34 -6.09 -8.43 -0.36
N ASN A 35 -5.49 -7.57 -1.19
CA ASN A 35 -5.16 -7.86 -2.58
C ASN A 35 -3.71 -7.45 -2.95
N GLU A 36 -3.27 -7.81 -4.15
CA GLU A 36 -1.91 -7.55 -4.65
C GLU A 36 -1.57 -6.03 -4.69
N GLU A 37 -2.54 -5.18 -5.04
CA GLU A 37 -2.36 -3.72 -5.11
C GLU A 37 -2.11 -3.13 -3.72
N GLU A 38 -2.88 -3.56 -2.71
CA GLU A 38 -2.71 -3.08 -1.32
C GLU A 38 -1.38 -3.53 -0.71
N ILE A 39 -0.93 -4.75 -1.00
CA ILE A 39 0.39 -5.22 -0.56
C ILE A 39 1.48 -4.38 -1.21
N TRP A 40 1.36 -4.09 -2.51
CA TRP A 40 2.34 -3.27 -3.23
C TRP A 40 2.38 -1.84 -2.70
N ALA A 41 1.22 -1.23 -2.46
CA ALA A 41 1.10 0.09 -1.84
C ALA A 41 1.73 0.12 -0.44
N CYS A 42 1.48 -0.91 0.38
CA CYS A 42 2.11 -1.07 1.68
C CYS A 42 3.65 -1.14 1.58
N LEU A 43 4.19 -1.93 0.64
CA LEU A 43 5.64 -2.03 0.42
C LEU A 43 6.22 -0.68 0.00
N LEU A 44 5.58 0.04 -0.92
CA LEU A 44 5.99 1.39 -1.33
C LEU A 44 5.97 2.39 -0.18
N ALA A 45 4.95 2.34 0.67
CA ALA A 45 4.75 3.29 1.77
C ALA A 45 5.67 3.01 2.98
N LYS A 46 5.90 1.73 3.30
CA LYS A 46 6.56 1.31 4.54
C LYS A 46 7.97 0.76 4.34
N VAL A 47 8.22 0.00 3.27
CA VAL A 47 9.49 -0.73 3.05
C VAL A 47 10.41 0.03 2.10
N TRP A 48 9.90 0.43 0.94
CA TRP A 48 10.66 1.11 -0.13
C TRP A 48 10.56 2.63 -0.08
N LYS A 49 10.26 3.19 1.09
CA LYS A 49 10.10 4.65 1.28
C LYS A 49 11.37 5.44 0.92
N LYS A 50 12.55 4.86 1.16
CA LYS A 50 13.86 5.53 0.96
C LYS A 50 14.59 5.08 -0.30
N GLU A 51 14.47 3.81 -0.66
CA GLU A 51 15.12 3.21 -1.82
C GLU A 51 14.08 2.42 -2.61
N LYS A 52 13.99 2.72 -3.90
CA LYS A 52 13.03 2.11 -4.84
C LYS A 52 13.71 1.44 -6.02
N ARG A 53 15.04 1.52 -6.13
CA ARG A 53 15.83 0.81 -7.14
C ARG A 53 16.45 -0.43 -6.53
N LEU A 54 15.79 -1.57 -6.73
CA LEU A 54 16.16 -2.85 -6.12
C LEU A 54 16.40 -3.93 -7.18
N ARG A 55 17.12 -4.98 -6.80
CA ARG A 55 17.23 -6.21 -7.59
C ARG A 55 15.99 -7.08 -7.36
N LEU A 56 15.58 -7.88 -8.35
CA LEU A 56 14.40 -8.75 -8.25
C LEU A 56 14.38 -9.60 -6.97
N HIS A 57 15.50 -10.22 -6.60
CA HIS A 57 15.56 -11.06 -5.39
C HIS A 57 15.32 -10.26 -4.10
N GLN A 58 15.69 -8.97 -4.06
CA GLN A 58 15.41 -8.11 -2.90
C GLN A 58 13.92 -7.80 -2.82
N VAL A 59 13.29 -7.50 -3.96
CA VAL A 59 11.84 -7.28 -4.03
C VAL A 59 11.07 -8.53 -3.59
N ILE A 60 11.44 -9.71 -4.10
CA ILE A 60 10.84 -10.99 -3.70
C ILE A 60 11.03 -11.22 -2.19
N GLN A 61 12.22 -10.97 -1.67
CA GLN A 61 12.52 -11.11 -0.26
C GLN A 61 11.65 -10.16 0.58
N ASP A 62 11.52 -8.90 0.19
CA ASP A 62 10.71 -7.90 0.89
C ASP A 62 9.23 -8.26 0.89
N ILE A 63 8.69 -8.77 -0.23
CA ILE A 63 7.31 -9.28 -0.29
C ILE A 63 7.13 -10.41 0.70
N LEU A 64 8.01 -11.42 0.70
CA LEU A 64 7.88 -12.60 1.58
C LEU A 64 8.08 -12.27 3.06
N HIS A 65 8.90 -11.27 3.38
CA HIS A 65 9.15 -10.81 4.75
C HIS A 65 8.14 -9.78 5.25
N LEU A 66 7.19 -9.34 4.41
CA LEU A 66 6.14 -8.43 4.86
C LEU A 66 5.33 -9.08 5.98
N SER A 67 5.46 -8.50 7.18
CA SER A 67 4.80 -8.99 8.38
C SER A 67 3.37 -8.46 8.52
N GLY A 68 2.49 -9.24 9.15
CA GLY A 68 1.12 -8.81 9.45
C GLY A 68 1.05 -7.54 10.31
N SER A 69 2.03 -7.32 11.20
CA SER A 69 2.09 -6.08 12.01
C SER A 69 2.44 -4.85 11.17
N THR A 70 3.37 -4.98 10.21
CA THR A 70 3.66 -3.91 9.24
C THR A 70 2.43 -3.60 8.40
N TYR A 71 1.74 -4.63 7.89
CA TYR A 71 0.52 -4.46 7.10
C TYR A 71 -0.62 -3.83 7.92
N MET A 72 -0.83 -4.25 9.17
CA MET A 72 -1.80 -3.62 10.07
C MET A 72 -1.47 -2.15 10.32
N SER A 73 -0.19 -1.82 10.57
CA SER A 73 0.25 -0.43 10.73
C SER A 73 0.07 0.40 9.47
N TYR A 74 0.12 -0.21 8.29
CA TYR A 74 -0.24 0.44 7.03
C TYR A 74 -1.75 0.74 7.00
N LEU A 75 -2.60 -0.27 7.20
CA LEU A 75 -4.06 -0.10 7.20
C LEU A 75 -4.55 0.96 8.20
N THR A 76 -3.95 1.02 9.40
CA THR A 76 -4.30 2.05 10.39
C THR A 76 -4.03 3.46 9.87
N VAL A 77 -2.88 3.68 9.20
CA VAL A 77 -2.54 5.00 8.64
C VAL A 77 -3.49 5.35 7.50
N GLU A 78 -3.74 4.42 6.57
CA GLU A 78 -4.66 4.66 5.46
C GLU A 78 -6.07 5.00 5.95
N ALA A 79 -6.56 4.29 6.98
CA ALA A 79 -7.88 4.57 7.56
C ALA A 79 -7.95 5.96 8.21
N GLN A 80 -6.88 6.42 8.86
CA GLN A 80 -6.80 7.77 9.43
C GLN A 80 -6.78 8.85 8.35
N GLU A 81 -6.01 8.63 7.28
CA GLU A 81 -5.95 9.57 6.16
C GLU A 81 -7.30 9.64 5.42
N GLN A 82 -7.97 8.51 5.25
CA GLN A 82 -9.29 8.46 4.65
C GLN A 82 -10.34 9.18 5.53
N ALA A 83 -10.30 8.99 6.84
CA ALA A 83 -11.21 9.66 7.77
C ALA A 83 -10.99 11.18 7.79
N ASN A 84 -9.74 11.64 7.76
CA ASN A 84 -9.42 13.06 7.67
C ASN A 84 -9.90 13.67 6.35
N THR A 85 -9.71 12.94 5.24
CA THR A 85 -10.15 13.38 3.92
C THR A 85 -11.68 13.49 3.85
N ASP A 86 -12.41 12.53 4.40
CA ASP A 86 -13.88 12.57 4.47
C ASP A 86 -14.37 13.76 5.31
N ASP A 87 -13.76 14.00 6.48
CA ASP A 87 -14.08 15.16 7.33
C ASP A 87 -13.91 16.50 6.59
N LEU A 88 -12.82 16.64 5.81
CA LEU A 88 -12.61 17.82 4.97
C LEU A 88 -13.72 18.00 3.91
N PHE A 89 -14.14 16.92 3.25
CA PHE A 89 -15.22 16.99 2.26
C PHE A 89 -16.56 17.36 2.90
N GLN A 90 -16.87 16.85 4.09
CA GLN A 90 -18.08 17.23 4.84
C GLN A 90 -18.07 18.71 5.21
N GLN A 91 -16.92 19.25 5.64
CA GLN A 91 -16.78 20.67 5.95
C GLN A 91 -16.98 21.56 4.71
N ILE A 92 -16.38 21.19 3.57
CA ILE A 92 -16.53 21.93 2.30
C ILE A 92 -18.01 21.93 1.85
N GLY A 93 -18.67 20.77 1.83
CA GLY A 93 -20.08 20.69 1.44
C GLY A 93 -21.02 21.49 2.36
N SER A 94 -20.71 21.54 3.67
CA SER A 94 -21.47 22.35 4.63
C SER A 94 -21.35 23.86 4.39
N LEU A 95 -20.23 24.32 3.81
CA LEU A 95 -20.01 25.73 3.47
C LEU A 95 -20.72 26.15 2.18
N GLU A 96 -20.83 25.28 1.19
CA GLU A 96 -21.51 25.57 -0.08
C GLU A 96 -23.04 25.71 0.10
N ILE A 97 -23.65 24.81 0.88
CA ILE A 97 -25.10 24.84 1.19
C ILE A 97 -25.50 26.14 1.90
N ALA A 98 -24.60 26.74 2.70
CA ALA A 98 -24.88 27.98 3.43
C ALA A 98 -24.85 29.25 2.56
N THR A 99 -24.46 29.16 1.29
CA THR A 99 -24.31 30.33 0.39
C THR A 99 -25.43 30.47 -0.65
N GLU A 100 -26.31 29.48 -0.80
CA GLU A 100 -27.43 29.50 -1.76
C GLU A 100 -28.77 29.94 -1.14
N GLU A 101 -28.86 30.06 0.19
CA GLU A 101 -30.02 30.63 0.88
C GLU A 101 -29.78 32.11 1.24
N GLY A 102 -29.82 32.99 0.22
CA GLY A 102 -29.64 34.44 0.39
C GLY A 102 -30.24 35.26 -0.75
#